data_AF-A0A347UD31-F1
#
_entry.id   AF-A0A347UD31-F1
#
_cell.length_a   1.000
_cell.length_b   1.000
_cell.length_c   1.000
_cell.angle_alpha   90.00
_cell.angle_beta   90.00
_cell.angle_gamma   90.00
#
_symmetry.space_group_name_H-M   'P 1'
#
loop_
_entity.id
_entity.type
_entity.pdbx_description
1 polymer ?
#
loop_
_entity_poly.entity_id
_entity_poly.type
_entity_poly.pdbx_seq_one_letter_code
_entity_poly.pdbx_strand_id
1 'polypeptide(L)'
;MARKILGLAVFASLQIGLTQGTVAMSSTPEITPSNRIILSCPDQTPNRQKLCGAMEQVLKEAAPDRSIVSDTGEIGQNDILIALRVTADEKHSLKAYTEWRKSGGELTRGPEIEMAVMDAIVSPQMFNRFLADLVRVSELPID
;
A
#
# COMPACT_ATOMS: atom_id res chain seq x y z
N MET A 1 -26.61 -57.90 25.14
CA MET A 1 -25.58 -58.90 25.51
C MET A 1 -24.30 -58.13 25.81
N ALA A 2 -23.98 -57.91 27.09
CA ALA A 2 -22.96 -58.64 27.88
C ALA A 2 -21.51 -58.33 27.43
N ARG A 3 -20.82 -57.37 28.07
CA ARG A 3 -19.93 -57.47 29.27
C ARG A 3 -18.51 -57.99 28.97
N LYS A 4 -17.49 -57.20 29.33
CA LYS A 4 -16.16 -57.53 29.93
C LYS A 4 -15.30 -56.24 29.95
N ILE A 5 -15.20 -55.49 31.05
CA ILE A 5 -14.26 -55.54 32.20
C ILE A 5 -12.80 -55.83 31.83
N LEU A 6 -11.92 -54.86 32.16
CA LEU A 6 -10.54 -54.91 32.69
C LEU A 6 -9.75 -53.74 32.06
N GLY A 7 -9.00 -52.89 32.78
CA GLY A 7 -8.56 -52.96 34.16
C GLY A 7 -7.97 -51.63 34.61
N LEU A 8 -7.84 -51.51 35.93
CA LEU A 8 -7.12 -50.47 36.66
C LEU A 8 -5.66 -50.35 36.17
N ALA A 9 -5.19 -49.12 36.04
CA ALA A 9 -3.82 -48.77 36.38
C ALA A 9 -3.80 -47.36 36.98
N VAL A 10 -3.69 -47.31 38.31
CA VAL A 10 -3.40 -46.12 39.09
C VAL A 10 -1.91 -45.80 38.89
N PHE A 11 -1.60 -44.65 38.30
CA PHE A 11 -0.26 -44.06 38.40
C PHE A 11 -0.39 -42.65 38.95
N ALA A 12 -0.30 -42.56 40.27
CA ALA A 12 -0.05 -41.32 40.99
C ALA A 12 1.38 -40.88 40.69
N SER A 13 1.54 -39.88 39.83
CA SER A 13 2.81 -39.21 39.59
C SER A 13 2.74 -37.83 40.22
N LEU A 14 3.23 -37.72 41.46
CA LEU A 14 3.41 -36.47 42.17
C LEU A 14 4.65 -35.76 41.58
N GLN A 15 4.46 -34.87 40.62
CA GLN A 15 5.53 -34.02 40.08
C GLN A 15 5.41 -32.64 40.74
N ILE A 16 6.31 -32.37 41.67
CA ILE A 16 6.53 -31.03 42.24
C ILE A 16 7.27 -30.22 41.17
N GLY A 17 6.49 -29.59 40.29
CA GLY A 17 6.99 -28.63 39.31
C GLY A 17 7.15 -27.26 39.96
N LEU A 18 8.39 -26.81 40.07
CA LEU A 18 8.76 -25.43 40.40
C LEU A 18 8.00 -24.47 39.49
N THR A 19 7.11 -23.66 40.06
CA THR A 19 6.46 -22.56 39.34
C THR A 19 7.50 -21.47 39.06
N GLN A 20 8.20 -21.60 37.94
CA GLN A 20 8.90 -20.48 37.34
C GLN A 20 7.84 -19.48 36.89
N GLY A 21 7.73 -18.37 37.62
CA GLY A 21 6.94 -17.22 37.22
C GLY A 21 7.53 -16.66 35.92
N THR A 22 7.00 -17.11 34.79
CA THR A 22 7.18 -16.44 33.51
C THR A 22 6.48 -15.11 33.59
N VAL A 23 7.26 -14.05 33.81
CA VAL A 23 6.85 -12.69 33.45
C VAL A 23 6.52 -12.70 31.95
N ALA A 24 5.24 -12.76 31.65
CA ALA A 24 4.72 -12.48 30.32
C ALA A 24 5.05 -11.02 30.02
N MET A 25 6.20 -10.79 29.37
CA MET A 25 6.43 -9.56 28.64
C MET A 25 5.38 -9.54 27.52
N SER A 26 4.23 -8.94 27.81
CA SER A 26 3.34 -8.43 26.77
C SER A 26 4.13 -7.36 26.05
N SER A 27 4.78 -7.75 24.96
CA SER A 27 5.23 -6.82 23.93
C SER A 27 3.95 -6.21 23.37
N THR A 28 3.46 -5.14 24.00
CA THR A 28 2.52 -4.24 23.33
C THR A 28 3.24 -3.85 22.05
N PRO A 29 2.71 -4.19 20.87
CA PRO A 29 3.34 -3.80 19.61
C PRO A 29 3.43 -2.28 19.66
N GLU A 30 4.65 -1.77 19.75
CA GLU A 30 4.93 -0.35 19.62
C GLU A 30 4.58 -0.04 18.16
N ILE A 31 3.40 0.55 17.96
CA ILE A 31 2.95 0.98 16.64
C ILE A 31 3.84 2.18 16.30
N THR A 32 5.01 1.93 15.73
CA THR A 32 5.86 2.99 15.24
C THR A 32 5.07 3.73 14.18
N PRO A 33 4.83 5.05 14.33
CA PRO A 33 4.07 5.81 13.35
C PRO A 33 4.77 5.71 11.99
N SER A 34 4.12 5.03 11.05
CA SER A 34 4.62 4.90 9.68
C SER A 34 4.30 6.18 8.92
N ASN A 35 5.31 6.83 8.34
CA ASN A 35 5.15 8.02 7.51
C ASN A 35 5.37 7.68 6.03
N ARG A 36 4.46 6.88 5.46
CA ARG A 36 4.63 6.28 4.14
C ARG A 36 3.61 6.80 3.13
N ILE A 37 4.00 6.79 1.87
CA ILE A 37 3.08 6.88 0.74
C ILE A 37 2.87 5.46 0.21
N ILE A 38 1.63 4.98 0.29
CA ILE A 38 1.21 3.72 -0.32
C ILE A 38 0.74 4.04 -1.73
N LEU A 39 1.52 3.62 -2.74
CA LEU A 39 1.22 3.84 -4.14
C LEU A 39 0.43 2.63 -4.70
N SER A 40 -0.80 2.88 -5.12
CA SER A 40 -1.59 1.92 -5.89
C SER A 40 -1.49 2.27 -7.38
N CYS A 41 -1.02 1.30 -8.15
CA CYS A 41 -0.73 1.47 -9.58
C CYS A 41 -1.91 1.03 -10.44
N PRO A 42 -2.07 1.58 -11.65
CA PRO A 42 -3.23 1.32 -12.48
C PRO A 42 -3.29 -0.15 -12.91
N ASP A 43 -4.43 -0.80 -12.73
CA ASP A 43 -4.55 -2.25 -12.94
C ASP A 43 -4.51 -2.67 -14.41
N GLN A 44 -5.03 -1.83 -15.31
CA GLN A 44 -5.33 -2.19 -16.71
C GLN A 44 -4.84 -1.13 -17.70
N THR A 45 -3.52 -1.04 -17.87
CA THR A 45 -2.88 -0.24 -18.95
C THR A 45 -1.71 -1.03 -19.54
N PRO A 46 -1.54 -1.03 -20.87
CA PRO A 46 -0.36 -1.60 -21.55
C PRO A 46 0.98 -1.15 -20.95
N ASN A 47 1.02 0.07 -20.40
CA ASN A 47 2.22 0.70 -19.89
C ASN A 47 2.31 0.69 -18.35
N ARG A 48 1.53 -0.15 -17.66
CA ARG A 48 1.41 -0.18 -16.19
C ARG A 48 2.73 -0.05 -15.46
N GLN A 49 3.70 -0.91 -15.77
CA GLN A 49 4.98 -0.93 -15.03
C GLN A 49 5.77 0.37 -15.22
N LYS A 50 5.73 0.95 -16.42
CA LYS A 50 6.44 2.19 -16.73
C LYS A 50 5.75 3.40 -16.09
N LEU A 51 4.41 3.45 -16.11
CA LEU A 51 3.63 4.49 -15.44
C LEU A 51 3.79 4.43 -13.92
N CYS A 52 3.72 3.23 -13.35
CA CYS A 52 3.90 2.99 -11.92
C CYS A 52 5.30 3.43 -11.45
N GLY A 53 6.35 3.01 -12.15
CA GLY A 53 7.72 3.41 -11.81
C GLY A 53 7.98 4.91 -12.00
N ALA A 54 7.39 5.53 -13.01
CA ALA A 54 7.46 6.97 -13.21
C ALA A 54 6.73 7.73 -12.08
N MET A 55 5.57 7.25 -11.64
CA MET A 55 4.82 7.84 -10.53
C MET A 55 5.58 7.72 -9.21
N GLU A 56 6.18 6.56 -8.95
CA GLU A 56 7.04 6.35 -7.79
C GLU A 56 8.21 7.35 -7.78
N GLN A 57 8.87 7.56 -8.92
CA GLN A 57 9.96 8.53 -9.04
C GLN A 57 9.50 9.96 -8.75
N VAL A 58 8.38 10.38 -9.36
CA VAL A 58 7.82 11.73 -9.15
C VAL A 58 7.45 11.95 -7.69
N LEU A 59 6.83 10.97 -7.04
CA LEU A 59 6.48 11.07 -5.63
C LEU A 59 7.72 11.10 -4.72
N LYS A 60 8.80 10.38 -5.05
CA LYS A 60 10.07 10.44 -4.30
C LYS A 60 10.69 11.84 -4.36
N GLU A 61 10.59 12.49 -5.50
CA GLU A 61 11.08 13.86 -5.69
C GLU A 61 10.19 14.88 -4.96
N ALA A 62 8.87 14.68 -4.98
CA ALA A 62 7.92 15.58 -4.34
C ALA A 62 7.88 15.45 -2.80
N ALA A 63 8.19 14.27 -2.25
CA ALA A 63 8.16 13.98 -0.83
C ALA A 63 9.39 13.17 -0.38
N PRO A 64 10.58 13.78 -0.36
CA PRO A 64 11.84 13.07 -0.09
C PRO A 64 11.93 12.45 1.32
N ASP A 65 11.16 12.96 2.28
CA ASP A 65 11.15 12.49 3.67
C ASP A 65 10.15 11.34 3.91
N ARG A 66 9.39 10.94 2.89
CA ARG A 66 8.40 9.85 2.97
C ARG A 66 8.92 8.62 2.23
N SER A 67 8.75 7.44 2.83
CA SER A 67 9.03 6.19 2.12
C SER A 67 7.84 5.83 1.22
N ILE A 68 8.13 5.37 0.00
CA ILE A 68 7.10 4.96 -0.96
C ILE A 68 7.05 3.44 -1.01
N VAL A 69 5.85 2.89 -0.86
CA VAL A 69 5.60 1.46 -0.89
C VAL A 69 4.52 1.17 -1.90
N SER A 70 4.81 0.31 -2.87
CA SER A 70 3.82 -0.19 -3.83
C SER A 70 2.92 -1.22 -3.13
N ASP A 71 1.60 -1.06 -3.30
CA ASP A 71 0.42 -1.82 -2.83
C ASP A 71 0.59 -3.13 -2.00
N THR A 72 -0.40 -3.37 -1.11
CA THR A 72 -0.70 -4.54 -0.23
C THR A 72 -0.44 -4.41 1.28
N GLY A 73 -0.39 -3.19 1.82
CA GLY A 73 -0.28 -2.96 3.27
C GLY A 73 -1.53 -2.37 3.91
N GLU A 74 -1.76 -2.67 5.18
CA GLU A 74 -2.67 -1.89 6.02
C GLU A 74 -2.17 -0.43 6.10
N ILE A 75 -3.08 0.53 5.96
CA ILE A 75 -2.76 1.97 6.03
C ILE A 75 -2.54 2.31 7.50
N GLY A 76 -1.29 2.60 7.87
CA GLY A 76 -0.94 3.08 9.20
C GLY A 76 -1.51 4.47 9.49
N GLN A 77 -1.43 4.91 10.75
CA GLN A 77 -2.06 6.16 11.21
C GLN A 77 -1.59 7.41 10.45
N ASN A 78 -0.34 7.45 10.00
CA ASN A 78 0.23 8.59 9.26
C ASN A 78 0.55 8.26 7.80
N ASP A 79 0.05 7.13 7.29
CA ASP A 79 0.20 6.77 5.89
C ASP A 79 -0.80 7.53 5.01
N ILE A 80 -0.40 7.72 3.75
CA ILE A 80 -1.24 8.28 2.70
C ILE A 80 -1.37 7.23 1.61
N LEU A 81 -2.59 6.86 1.26
CA LEU A 81 -2.84 6.08 0.05
C LEU A 81 -2.96 7.05 -1.13
N ILE A 82 -2.21 6.80 -2.20
CA ILE A 82 -2.30 7.51 -3.47
C ILE A 82 -2.50 6.46 -4.57
N ALA A 83 -3.61 6.55 -5.28
CA ALA A 83 -3.92 5.68 -6.41
C ALA A 83 -3.81 6.47 -7.72
N LEU A 84 -3.01 5.96 -8.66
CA LEU A 84 -2.98 6.46 -10.03
C LEU A 84 -4.08 5.77 -10.84
N ARG A 85 -5.02 6.56 -11.37
CA ARG A 85 -6.13 6.07 -12.20
C ARG A 85 -5.92 6.52 -13.63
N VAL A 86 -5.85 5.57 -14.55
CA VAL A 86 -5.80 5.83 -15.99
C VAL A 86 -7.20 5.63 -16.56
N THR A 87 -7.73 6.65 -17.23
CA THR A 87 -9.07 6.63 -17.84
C THR A 87 -9.03 6.41 -19.34
N ALA A 88 -7.92 6.79 -20.00
CA ALA A 88 -7.65 6.45 -21.39
C ALA A 88 -6.14 6.26 -21.60
N ASP A 89 -5.74 5.22 -22.31
CA ASP A 89 -4.36 4.94 -22.74
C ASP A 89 -4.41 4.55 -24.23
N GLU A 90 -4.29 5.57 -25.08
CA GLU A 90 -4.35 5.43 -26.53
C GLU A 90 -2.98 5.69 -27.15
N LYS A 91 -2.84 5.36 -28.44
CA LYS A 91 -1.57 5.56 -29.17
C LYS A 91 -1.06 7.01 -29.10
N HIS A 92 -1.96 7.99 -29.08
CA HIS A 92 -1.64 9.40 -29.19
C HIS A 92 -2.05 10.23 -27.96
N SER A 93 -2.67 9.61 -26.96
CA SER A 93 -3.13 10.30 -25.75
C SER A 93 -3.09 9.41 -24.51
N LEU A 94 -2.92 10.04 -23.35
CA LEU A 94 -3.01 9.42 -22.04
C LEU A 94 -3.81 10.35 -21.12
N LYS A 95 -4.87 9.82 -20.51
CA LYS A 95 -5.70 10.52 -19.51
C LYS A 95 -5.59 9.85 -18.17
N ALA A 96 -5.33 10.64 -17.13
CA ALA A 96 -5.21 10.12 -15.78
C ALA A 96 -5.63 11.14 -14.73
N TYR A 97 -5.96 10.63 -13.56
CA TYR A 97 -6.14 11.40 -12.32
C TYR A 97 -5.56 10.63 -11.14
N THR A 98 -5.44 11.29 -10.00
CA THR A 98 -5.09 10.63 -8.73
C THR A 98 -6.28 10.60 -7.80
N GLU A 99 -6.40 9.51 -7.05
CA GLU A 99 -7.23 9.45 -5.84
C GLU A 99 -6.30 9.37 -4.63
N TRP A 100 -6.67 9.98 -3.52
CA TRP A 100 -5.90 9.86 -2.29
C TRP A 100 -6.75 9.88 -1.05
N ARG A 101 -6.22 9.33 0.04
CA ARG A 101 -6.78 9.47 1.39
C ARG A 101 -5.68 9.37 2.44
N LYS A 102 -5.83 10.13 3.52
CA LYS A 102 -5.10 9.90 4.77
C LYS A 102 -5.75 8.76 5.55
N SER A 103 -5.05 8.20 6.53
CA SER A 103 -5.63 7.23 7.47
C SER A 103 -6.92 7.77 8.11
N GLY A 104 -8.00 6.99 8.05
CA GLY A 104 -9.32 7.38 8.54
C GLY A 104 -10.02 8.52 7.76
N GLY A 105 -9.41 9.04 6.70
CA GLY A 105 -9.98 10.09 5.86
C GLY A 105 -10.84 9.58 4.71
N GLU A 106 -11.65 10.47 4.15
CA GLU A 106 -12.42 10.19 2.94
C GLU A 106 -11.52 10.14 1.69
N LEU A 107 -11.94 9.34 0.71
CA LEU A 107 -11.27 9.26 -0.58
C LEU A 107 -11.53 10.57 -1.34
N THR A 108 -10.45 11.29 -1.66
CA THR A 108 -10.48 12.51 -2.45
C THR A 108 -10.00 12.22 -3.86
N ARG A 109 -10.58 12.90 -4.85
CA ARG A 109 -10.22 12.78 -6.27
C ARG A 109 -9.66 14.10 -6.78
N GLY A 110 -8.54 14.03 -7.48
CA GLY A 110 -7.91 15.16 -8.16
C GLY A 110 -8.47 15.42 -9.55
N PRO A 111 -8.03 16.51 -10.20
CA PRO A 111 -8.41 16.80 -11.57
C PRO A 111 -7.89 15.71 -12.51
N GLU A 112 -8.68 15.42 -13.53
CA GLU A 112 -8.22 14.62 -14.66
C GLU A 112 -7.44 15.51 -15.62
N ILE A 113 -6.26 15.04 -16.02
CA ILE A 113 -5.44 15.71 -17.04
C ILE A 113 -5.15 14.77 -18.20
N GLU A 114 -4.88 15.38 -19.34
CA GLU A 114 -4.57 14.70 -20.59
C GLU A 114 -3.21 15.15 -21.12
N MET A 115 -2.41 14.17 -21.57
CA MET A 115 -1.31 14.42 -22.48
C MET A 115 -1.71 13.87 -23.85
N ALA A 116 -1.67 14.72 -24.87
CA ALA A 116 -1.93 14.35 -26.25
C ALA A 116 -0.78 14.81 -27.16
N VAL A 117 -0.44 13.98 -28.15
CA VAL A 117 0.62 14.24 -29.13
C VAL A 117 0.06 14.09 -30.56
N MET A 118 0.38 15.04 -31.45
CA MET A 118 -0.15 15.04 -32.82
C MET A 118 0.63 14.13 -33.77
N ASP A 119 1.96 14.30 -33.81
CA ASP A 119 2.83 13.64 -34.80
C ASP A 119 3.70 12.52 -34.20
N ALA A 120 3.39 12.09 -32.98
CA ALA A 120 4.17 11.09 -32.24
C ALA A 120 3.24 10.09 -31.53
N ILE A 121 3.83 9.04 -30.95
CA ILE A 121 3.14 8.09 -30.09
C ILE A 121 3.50 8.43 -28.65
N VAL A 122 2.54 8.35 -27.73
CA VAL A 122 2.80 8.47 -26.29
C VAL A 122 3.84 7.42 -25.90
N SER A 123 4.98 7.88 -25.40
CA SER A 123 6.13 7.02 -25.08
C SER A 123 6.45 7.10 -23.59
N PRO A 124 7.08 6.05 -23.02
CA PRO A 124 7.44 6.03 -21.61
C PRO A 124 8.32 7.19 -21.14
N GLN A 125 9.08 7.81 -22.04
CA GLN A 125 9.92 8.97 -21.72
C GLN A 125 9.11 10.22 -21.37
N MET A 126 7.84 10.28 -21.78
CA MET A 126 6.95 11.40 -21.49
C MET A 126 6.28 11.29 -20.11
N PHE A 127 6.23 10.09 -19.53
CA PHE A 127 5.45 9.83 -18.31
C PHE A 127 5.91 10.63 -17.10
N ASN A 128 7.22 10.82 -16.89
CA ASN A 128 7.71 11.59 -15.74
C ASN A 128 7.17 13.03 -15.77
N ARG A 129 7.22 13.70 -16.93
CA ARG A 129 6.72 15.07 -17.06
C ARG A 129 5.21 15.12 -16.86
N PHE A 130 4.47 14.22 -17.50
CA PHE A 130 3.02 14.13 -17.36
C PHE A 130 2.60 13.90 -15.91
N LEU A 131 3.25 12.97 -15.20
CA LEU A 131 2.92 12.63 -13.82
C LEU A 131 3.38 13.71 -12.83
N ALA A 132 4.47 14.43 -13.11
CA ALA A 132 4.85 15.61 -12.33
C ALA A 132 3.80 16.71 -12.44
N ASP A 133 3.27 16.95 -13.65
CA ASP A 133 2.15 17.87 -13.84
C ASP A 133 0.89 17.38 -13.11
N LEU A 134 0.56 16.09 -13.17
CA LEU A 134 -0.56 15.50 -12.44
C LEU A 134 -0.43 15.70 -10.93
N VAL A 135 0.72 15.35 -10.34
CA VAL A 135 0.98 15.52 -8.91
C VAL A 135 0.86 16.98 -8.48
N ARG A 136 1.38 17.91 -9.30
CA ARG A 136 1.32 19.35 -9.05
C ARG A 136 -0.11 19.89 -9.01
N VAL A 137 -0.99 19.42 -9.90
CA VAL A 137 -2.39 19.91 -9.95
C VAL A 137 -3.32 19.17 -9.00
N SER A 138 -2.93 18.00 -8.50
CA SER A 138 -3.77 17.18 -7.62
C SER A 138 -3.77 17.61 -6.16
N GLU A 139 -2.99 18.61 -5.75
CA GLU A 139 -2.95 19.09 -4.34
C GLU A 139 -2.80 17.94 -3.34
N LEU A 140 -1.91 16.99 -3.65
CA LEU A 140 -1.71 15.80 -2.84
C LEU A 140 -1.22 16.20 -1.44
N PRO A 141 -1.67 15.52 -0.37
CA PRO A 141 -1.33 15.88 1.01
C PRO A 141 0.03 15.30 1.42
N ILE A 142 1.06 15.57 0.62
CA ILE A 142 2.40 14.96 0.70
C ILE A 142 3.45 15.84 1.37
N ASP A 143 3.05 17.03 1.81
CA ASP A 143 3.79 17.99 2.63
C ASP A 143 4.20 17.41 4.01
#